data_AF-A0A6A0AL54-F1
#
_entry.id   AF-A0A6A0AL54-F1
#
_cell.length_a   1.000
_cell.length_b   1.000
_cell.length_c   1.000
_cell.angle_alpha   90.00
_cell.angle_beta   90.00
_cell.angle_gamma   90.00
#
_symmetry.space_group_name_H-M   'P 1'
#
loop_
_entity.id
_entity.type
_entity.pdbx_description
1 polymer ?
#
loop_
_entity_poly.entity_id
_entity_poly.type
_entity_poly.pdbx_seq_one_letter_code
_entity_poly.pdbx_strand_id
1 'polypeptide(L)' 'SRSVGRSLALPSAVQACKAAISKALGAGQPNETLLVLDGTTGLNMLNQAREFNGSVKLTGLVLTKLDGSARGGA' A
#
# COMPACT_ATOMS: atom_id res chain seq x y z
N SER A 1 18.51 11.03 26.91
CA SER A 1 17.81 12.17 26.25
C SER A 1 17.97 12.01 24.75
N ARG A 2 16.86 12.12 24.01
CA ARG A 2 16.68 12.01 22.54
C ARG A 2 16.80 10.60 21.93
N SER A 3 15.63 9.99 21.76
CA SER A 3 15.36 8.81 20.94
C SER A 3 15.76 9.05 19.48
N VAL A 4 16.73 8.28 19.01
CA VAL A 4 17.07 8.14 17.59
C VAL A 4 15.81 7.66 16.86
N GLY A 5 15.41 8.40 15.83
CA GLY A 5 14.18 8.16 15.07
C GLY A 5 14.10 6.72 14.58
N ARG A 6 13.04 6.01 14.99
CA ARG A 6 12.68 4.71 14.44
C ARG A 6 12.47 4.89 12.94
N SER A 7 13.41 4.41 12.11
CA SER A 7 13.15 4.19 10.70
C SER A 7 12.05 3.13 10.59
N LEU A 8 10.81 3.59 10.44
CA LEU A 8 9.66 2.72 10.25
C LEU A 8 9.70 2.24 8.80
N ALA A 9 9.77 0.93 8.59
CA ALA A 9 9.60 0.35 7.27
C ALA A 9 8.27 0.84 6.68
N LEU A 10 8.23 1.12 5.37
CA LEU A 10 7.07 1.74 4.70
C LEU A 10 5.71 1.13 5.11
N PRO A 11 5.53 -0.21 5.19
CA PRO A 11 4.25 -0.78 5.61
C PRO A 11 3.86 -0.42 7.05
N SER A 12 4.83 -0.35 7.96
CA SER A 12 4.60 0.03 9.36
C SER A 12 4.23 1.51 9.50
N ALA A 13 4.81 2.38 8.68
CA ALA A 13 4.41 3.79 8.64
C ALA A 13 2.97 3.95 8.15
N VAL A 14 2.58 3.22 7.10
CA VAL A 14 1.20 3.25 6.58
C VAL A 14 0.20 2.66 7.58
N GLN A 15 0.56 1.58 8.29
CA GLN A 15 -0.27 1.06 9.39
C GLN A 15 -0.49 2.11 10.50
N ALA A 16 0.56 2.85 10.86
CA ALA A 16 0.44 3.91 11.86
C ALA A 16 -0.52 5.02 11.40
N CYS A 17 -0.46 5.42 10.13
CA CYS A 17 -1.42 6.36 9.55
C CYS A 17 -2.86 5.81 9.58
N LYS A 18 -3.06 4.54 9.21
CA LYS A 18 -4.38 3.89 9.25
C LYS A 18 -4.96 3.90 10.67
N ALA A 19 -4.15 3.55 11.67
CA ALA A 19 -4.56 3.59 13.07
C ALA A 19 -4.90 5.00 13.55
N ALA A 20 -4.12 6.01 13.15
CA ALA A 20 -4.39 7.41 13.45
C ALA A 20 -5.72 7.89 12.86
N ILE A 21 -6.01 7.52 11.61
CA ILE A 21 -7.27 7.83 10.91
C ILE A 21 -8.46 7.17 11.61
N SER A 22 -8.39 5.87 11.93
CA SER A 22 -9.45 5.17 12.66
C SER A 22 -9.72 5.82 14.03
N LYS A 23 -8.66 6.26 14.72
CA LYS A 23 -8.80 6.95 16.02
C LYS A 23 -9.46 8.31 15.88
N ALA A 24 -9.17 9.06 14.81
CA ALA A 24 -9.70 10.41 14.61
C ALA A 24 -11.13 10.43 14.08
N LEU A 25 -11.49 9.49 13.20
CA LEU A 25 -12.75 9.51 12.46
C LEU A 25 -13.74 8.41 12.89
N GLY A 26 -13.30 7.46 13.71
CA GLY A 26 -14.14 6.38 14.25
C GLY A 26 -14.03 5.05 13.50
N ALA A 27 -14.87 4.09 13.92
CA ALA A 27 -14.88 2.75 13.37
C ALA A 27 -15.23 2.74 11.87
N GLY A 28 -14.58 1.85 11.11
CA GLY A 28 -14.78 1.72 9.67
C GLY A 28 -13.97 2.70 8.81
N GLN A 29 -13.14 3.55 9.42
CA GLN A 29 -12.24 4.47 8.72
C GLN A 29 -10.80 3.96 8.69
N PRO A 30 -10.02 4.17 7.61
CA PRO A 30 -10.47 4.68 6.31
C PRO A 30 -11.39 3.67 5.59
N ASN A 31 -12.38 4.16 4.83
CA ASN A 31 -13.32 3.32 4.08
C ASN A 31 -12.61 2.42 3.06
N GLU A 32 -11.59 2.96 2.39
CA GLU A 32 -10.80 2.23 1.40
C GLU A 32 -9.31 2.43 1.65
N THR A 33 -8.52 1.42 1.29
CA THR A 33 -7.07 1.47 1.28
C THR A 33 -6.60 0.83 -0.02
N LEU A 34 -6.25 1.67 -0.99
CA LEU A 34 -5.85 1.25 -2.33
C LEU A 34 -4.33 1.25 -2.47
N LEU A 35 -3.78 0.23 -3.12
CA LEU A 35 -2.37 0.22 -3.55
C LEU A 35 -2.28 0.50 -5.04
N VAL A 36 -1.53 1.52 -5.40
CA VAL A 36 -1.24 1.88 -6.80
C VAL A 36 0.00 1.13 -7.26
N LEU A 37 -0.10 0.41 -8.37
CA LEU A 37 0.95 -0.39 -8.97
C LEU A 37 1.25 0.11 -10.39
N ASP A 38 2.51 0.03 -10.79
CA ASP A 38 2.98 0.36 -12.13
C ASP A 38 2.92 -0.88 -13.03
N GLY A 39 2.02 -0.88 -14.03
CA GLY A 39 1.80 -1.99 -14.95
C GLY A 39 2.97 -2.28 -15.89
N THR A 40 3.97 -1.40 -15.98
CA THR A 40 5.19 -1.66 -16.76
C THR A 40 6.10 -2.70 -16.11
N THR A 41 5.90 -2.98 -14.82
CA THR A 41 6.73 -3.92 -14.04
C THR A 41 6.32 -5.39 -14.19
N GLY A 42 5.18 -5.69 -14.85
CA GLY A 42 4.65 -7.05 -15.06
C GLY A 42 4.39 -7.81 -13.75
N LEU A 43 4.49 -9.15 -13.78
CA LEU A 43 4.28 -10.06 -12.63
C LEU A 43 4.92 -9.64 -11.29
N ASN A 44 6.04 -8.91 -11.32
CA ASN A 44 6.72 -8.49 -10.11
C ASN A 44 5.83 -7.63 -9.21
N MET A 45 4.89 -6.87 -9.78
CA MET A 45 3.93 -6.07 -9.02
C MET A 45 3.01 -6.92 -8.15
N LEU A 46 2.70 -8.16 -8.55
CA LEU A 46 1.81 -9.04 -7.80
C LEU A 46 2.46 -9.53 -6.50
N ASN A 47 3.76 -9.82 -6.53
CA ASN A 47 4.51 -10.21 -5.34
C ASN A 47 4.60 -9.04 -4.36
N GLN A 48 4.93 -7.84 -4.85
CA GLN A 48 4.92 -6.62 -4.04
C GLN A 48 3.54 -6.34 -3.43
N ALA A 49 2.47 -6.48 -4.22
CA ALA A 49 1.10 -6.32 -3.75
C ALA A 49 0.74 -7.33 -2.66
N ARG A 50 1.16 -8.59 -2.80
CA ARG A 50 0.93 -9.65 -1.82
C ARG A 50 1.64 -9.35 -0.50
N GLU A 51 2.91 -8.97 -0.54
CA GLU A 51 3.69 -8.61 0.65
C GLU A 51 3.10 -7.38 1.36
N PHE A 52 2.77 -6.34 0.60
CA PHE A 52 2.22 -5.11 1.13
C PHE A 52 0.82 -5.32 1.73
N ASN A 53 -0.03 -6.11 1.06
CA ASN A 53 -1.35 -6.49 1.57
C ASN A 53 -1.26 -7.33 2.85
N GLY A 54 -0.24 -8.20 2.96
CA GLY A 54 0.06 -8.94 4.19
C GLY A 54 0.27 -8.02 5.38
N SER A 55 0.85 -6.85 5.13
CA SER A 55 1.12 -5.85 6.15
C SER A 55 -0.08 -4.90 6.39
N VAL A 56 -0.55 -4.17 5.38
CA VAL A 56 -1.45 -3.01 5.58
C VAL A 56 -2.95 -3.39 5.51
N LYS A 57 -3.28 -4.53 4.89
CA LYS A 57 -4.64 -4.93 4.50
C LYS A 57 -5.30 -3.88 3.60
N LEU A 58 -5.22 -4.13 2.30
CA LEU A 58 -5.76 -3.30 1.24
C LEU A 58 -7.21 -3.72 0.94
N THR A 59 -8.01 -2.76 0.46
CA THR A 59 -9.37 -3.02 -0.05
C THR A 59 -9.40 -3.15 -1.57
N GLY A 60 -8.37 -2.65 -2.26
CA GLY A 60 -8.30 -2.71 -3.72
C GLY A 60 -6.91 -2.39 -4.26
N LEU A 61 -6.76 -2.60 -5.56
CA LEU A 61 -5.54 -2.30 -6.32
C LEU A 61 -5.90 -1.36 -7.47
N VAL A 62 -4.99 -0.44 -7.78
CA VAL A 62 -5.07 0.43 -8.95
C VAL A 62 -3.85 0.16 -9.82
N LEU A 63 -4.08 -0.32 -11.04
CA LEU A 63 -3.02 -0.55 -12.02
C LEU A 63 -2.91 0.68 -12.93
N THR A 64 -1.70 1.22 -13.03
CA THR A 64 -1.39 2.40 -13.84
C THR A 64 -0.50 2.05 -15.03
N LYS A 65 -0.39 2.97 -15.99
CA LYS A 65 0.47 2.84 -17.19
C LYS A 65 0.12 1.63 -18.07
N LEU A 66 -1.18 1.36 -18.22
CA LEU A 66 -1.67 0.29 -19.09
C LEU A 66 -1.65 0.66 -20.59
N ASP A 67 -1.51 1.95 -20.89
CA ASP A 67 -1.43 2.55 -22.23
C ASP A 67 -0.04 2.38 -22.89
N GLY A 68 1.02 2.40 -22.08
CA GLY A 68 2.41 2.31 -22.55
C GLY A 68 2.96 0.89 -22.48
N SER A 69 2.64 0.02 -23.45
CA SER A 69 3.20 -1.33 -23.57
C SER A 69 3.25 -2.07 -22.22
N ALA A 70 2.14 -2.10 -21.49
CA ALA A 70 1.97 -3.07 -20.43
C ALA A 70 2.31 -4.44 -21.05
N ARG A 71 3.23 -5.17 -20.44
CA ARG A 71 3.36 -6.61 -20.68
C ARG A 71 2.09 -7.27 -20.11
N GLY A 72 0.93 -6.97 -20.71
CA GLY A 72 -0.41 -7.15 -20.17
C GLY A 72 -0.88 -8.60 -20.06
N GLY A 73 0.06 -9.55 -20.13
CA GLY A 73 -0.17 -10.98 -19.96
C GLY A 73 0.87 -11.68 -19.09
N ALA A 74 1.76 -10.93 -18.42
CA ALA A 74 2.61 -11.48 -17.38
C ALA A 74 2.05 -10.98 -16.05
#